data_AF-A0A6B3HPQ9-F1
#
_entry.id   AF-A0A6B3HPQ9-F1
#
_cell.length_a   1.000
_cell.length_b   1.000
_cell.length_c   1.000
_cell.angle_alpha   90.00
_cell.angle_beta   90.00
_cell.angle_gamma   90.00
#
_symmetry.space_group_name_H-M   'P 1'
#
loop_
_entity.id
_entity.type
_entity.pdbx_description
1 polymer ?
#
loop_
_entity_poly.entity_id
_entity_poly.type
_entity_poly.pdbx_seq_one_letter_code
_entity_poly.pdbx_strand_id
1 'polypeptide(L)' 'MRLGLALGYWGRGPDPGHLALAQEAERLGYDSVWTAEAWGSDAFTPLTWIAAHTSRIRLGTGIAQMAARTP' A
#
# COMPACT_ATOMS: atom_id res chain seq x y z
N MET A 1 -17.46 -6.62 -10.42
CA MET A 1 -16.92 -6.58 -9.04
C MET A 1 -15.48 -6.09 -9.10
N ARG A 2 -14.97 -5.35 -8.09
CA ARG A 2 -13.58 -4.84 -8.03
C ARG A 2 -12.88 -5.47 -6.83
N LEU A 3 -11.66 -5.97 -7.02
CA LEU A 3 -10.86 -6.61 -5.98
C LEU A 3 -9.76 -5.65 -5.52
N GLY A 4 -9.53 -5.59 -4.21
CA GLY A 4 -8.44 -4.82 -3.60
C GLY A 4 -7.53 -5.73 -2.78
N LEU A 5 -6.22 -5.45 -2.83
CA LEU A 5 -5.21 -6.12 -2.00
C LEU A 5 -4.89 -5.25 -0.79
N ALA A 6 -5.14 -5.75 0.41
CA ALA A 6 -4.75 -5.10 1.66
C ALA A 6 -3.42 -5.70 2.16
N LEU A 7 -2.38 -4.87 2.25
CA LEU A 7 -1.04 -5.27 2.69
C LEU A 7 -0.80 -5.07 4.19
N GLY A 8 -1.72 -4.40 4.89
CA GLY A 8 -1.51 -4.00 6.28
C GLY A 8 -0.47 -2.88 6.40
N TYR A 9 0.11 -2.72 7.59
CA TYR A 9 1.13 -1.70 7.85
C TYR A 9 2.54 -2.27 7.73
N TRP A 10 3.50 -1.45 7.32
CA TRP A 10 4.91 -1.83 7.33
C TRP A 10 5.39 -1.90 8.78
N GLY A 11 5.83 -3.08 9.23
CA GLY A 11 6.32 -3.27 10.59
C GLY A 11 7.68 -2.59 10.84
N ARG A 12 8.60 -3.31 11.46
CA ARG A 12 9.94 -2.78 11.78
C ARG A 12 10.81 -2.47 10.54
N GLY A 13 10.35 -2.86 9.35
CA GLY A 13 10.97 -2.58 8.06
C GLY A 13 10.05 -3.01 6.91
N PRO A 14 10.42 -2.69 5.65
CA PRO A 14 9.65 -3.09 4.49
C PRO A 14 9.64 -4.61 4.34
N ASP A 15 8.45 -5.20 4.15
CA ASP A 15 8.33 -6.59 3.72
C ASP A 15 8.68 -6.68 2.23
N PRO A 16 9.75 -7.42 1.84
CA PRO A 16 10.13 -7.58 0.43
C PRO A 16 9.02 -8.18 -0.44
N GLY A 17 8.11 -8.97 0.15
CA GLY A 17 6.99 -9.59 -0.54
C GLY A 17 5.90 -8.62 -0.98
N HIS A 18 5.78 -7.44 -0.34
CA HIS A 18 4.75 -6.47 -0.67
C HIS A 18 4.81 -5.96 -2.11
N LEU A 19 6.01 -5.73 -2.64
CA LEU A 19 6.17 -5.29 -4.02
C LEU A 19 5.76 -6.40 -5.00
N ALA A 20 6.24 -7.62 -4.78
CA ALA A 20 5.91 -8.76 -5.64
C ALA A 20 4.40 -9.04 -5.64
N LEU A 21 3.75 -8.97 -4.47
CA LEU A 21 2.30 -9.12 -4.36
C LEU A 21 1.54 -8.00 -5.07
N ALA A 22 2.00 -6.74 -4.98
CA ALA A 22 1.37 -5.61 -5.67
C ALA A 22 1.49 -5.72 -7.19
N GLN A 23 2.65 -6.13 -7.70
CA GLN A 23 2.86 -6.38 -9.13
C GLN A 23 2.02 -7.55 -9.64
N GLU A 24 1.92 -8.62 -8.85
CA GLU A 24 1.08 -9.77 -9.21
C GLU A 24 -0.41 -9.41 -9.18
N ALA A 25 -0.85 -8.62 -8.20
CA ALA A 25 -2.20 -8.08 -8.16
C ALA A 25 -2.51 -7.23 -9.41
N GLU A 26 -1.58 -6.35 -9.82
CA GLU A 26 -1.72 -5.58 -11.07
C GLU A 26 -1.80 -6.49 -12.30
N ARG A 27 -1.00 -7.55 -12.34
CA ARG A 27 -1.00 -8.54 -13.44
C ARG A 27 -2.32 -9.30 -13.52
N LEU A 28 -2.90 -9.65 -12.38
CA LEU A 28 -4.18 -10.36 -12.25
C LEU A 28 -5.41 -9.45 -12.44
N GLY A 29 -5.22 -8.14 -12.62
CA GLY A 29 -6.30 -7.19 -12.84
C GLY A 29 -7.02 -6.76 -11.57
N TYR A 30 -6.36 -6.83 -10.41
CA TYR A 30 -6.86 -6.18 -9.20
C TYR A 30 -6.96 -4.68 -9.42
N ASP A 31 -7.92 -4.08 -8.75
CA ASP A 31 -8.24 -2.67 -8.93
C ASP A 31 -7.32 -1.76 -8.11
N SER A 32 -6.96 -2.20 -6.90
CA SER A 32 -6.26 -1.35 -5.93
C SER A 32 -5.40 -2.11 -4.95
N VAL A 33 -4.36 -1.43 -4.44
CA VAL A 33 -3.53 -1.86 -3.31
C VAL A 33 -3.66 -0.86 -2.16
N TRP A 34 -3.74 -1.39 -0.95
CA TRP A 34 -3.98 -0.62 0.27
C TRP A 34 -2.92 -0.90 1.33
N THR A 35 -2.34 0.15 1.89
CA THR A 35 -1.41 0.10 3.02
C THR A 35 -2.06 0.74 4.24
N ALA A 36 -1.73 0.25 5.43
CA ALA A 36 -2.24 0.77 6.69
C ALA A 36 -1.14 1.51 7.45
N GLU A 37 -1.54 2.37 8.38
CA GLU A 37 -0.66 3.07 9.29
C GLU A 37 -0.84 2.54 10.72
N ALA A 38 0.26 2.27 11.41
CA ALA A 38 0.32 1.94 12.83
C ALA A 38 1.60 2.49 13.48
N TRP A 39 1.65 2.52 14.82
CA TRP A 39 2.77 3.03 15.62
C TRP A 39 4.16 2.78 15.02
N GLY A 40 4.83 3.86 14.59
CA GLY A 40 6.19 3.81 14.04
C GLY A 40 6.28 3.43 12.55
N SER A 41 5.14 3.31 11.87
CA SER A 41 5.04 3.06 10.43
C SER A 41 4.18 4.12 9.77
N ASP A 42 4.49 4.47 8.52
CA ASP A 42 3.66 5.34 7.72
C ASP A 42 3.00 4.57 6.56
N ALA A 43 1.83 5.02 6.10
CA ALA A 43 1.12 4.38 4.99
C ALA A 43 1.56 4.90 3.61
N PHE A 44 2.34 5.98 3.53
CA PHE A 44 2.62 6.68 2.28
C PHE A 44 3.88 6.15 1.59
N THR A 45 4.99 6.01 2.30
CA THR A 45 6.25 5.42 1.84
C THR A 45 6.05 4.09 1.12
N PRO A 46 5.31 3.10 1.66
CA PRO A 46 5.03 1.87 0.93
C PRO A 46 4.24 2.09 -0.38
N LEU A 47 3.25 2.97 -0.38
CA LEU A 47 2.49 3.27 -1.59
C LEU A 47 3.35 3.97 -2.63
N THR A 48 4.22 4.90 -2.23
CA THR A 48 5.17 5.55 -3.12
C THR A 48 6.13 4.55 -3.73
N TRP A 49 6.63 3.61 -2.92
CA TRP A 49 7.48 2.53 -3.42
C TRP A 49 6.75 1.65 -4.43
N ILE A 50 5.51 1.26 -4.15
CA ILE A 50 4.69 0.49 -5.09
C ILE A 50 4.41 1.30 -6.37
N ALA A 51 4.06 2.59 -6.24
CA ALA A 51 3.78 3.49 -7.36
C ALA A 51 4.94 3.59 -8.34
N ALA A 52 6.18 3.57 -7.84
CA ALA A 52 7.37 3.61 -8.67
C ALA A 52 7.57 2.35 -9.52
N HIS A 53 6.87 1.25 -9.22
CA HIS A 53 7.06 -0.07 -9.82
C HIS A 53 5.78 -0.67 -10.41
N THR A 54 4.70 0.09 -10.46
CA THR A 54 3.41 -0.29 -11.07
C THR A 54 2.91 0.84 -11.97
N SER A 55 1.93 0.55 -12.84
CA SER A 55 1.53 1.49 -13.90
C SER A 55 0.03 1.69 -14.05
N ARG A 56 -0.79 0.81 -13.47
CA ARG A 56 -2.25 0.78 -13.65
C ARG A 56 -3.00 0.63 -12.34
N ILE A 57 -2.47 -0.15 -11.39
CA ILE A 57 -3.17 -0.44 -10.13
C ILE A 57 -3.31 0.83 -9.29
N ARG A 58 -4.49 1.04 -8.72
CA ARG A 58 -4.77 2.22 -7.89
C ARG A 58 -4.15 2.04 -6.50
N LEU A 59 -3.80 3.16 -5.88
CA LEU A 59 -3.14 3.17 -4.57
C LEU A 59 -4.04 3.88 -3.55
N GLY A 60 -4.12 3.34 -2.34
CA GLY A 60 -4.94 3.90 -1.28
C GLY A 60 -4.39 3.63 0.12
N THR A 61 -4.68 4.53 1.05
CA THR A 61 -4.41 4.32 2.48
C THR A 61 -5.65 3.71 3.14
N GLY A 62 -5.48 2.62 3.89
CA GLY A 62 -6.56 1.94 4.61
C GLY A 62 -6.16 1.55 6.04
N ILE A 63 -5.90 2.49 6.95
CA ILE A 63 -6.13 3.95 6.91
C ILE A 63 -4.87 4.71 7.38
N ALA A 64 -4.73 5.97 6.98
CA ALA A 64 -3.68 6.86 7.50
C ALA A 64 -4.17 7.71 8.68
N GLN A 65 -3.35 7.92 9.71
CA GLN A 65 -3.72 8.59 10.97
C GLN A 65 -3.80 10.11 10.76
N MET A 66 -4.98 10.74 10.85
CA MET A 66 -5.08 12.20 10.66
C MET A 66 -4.51 12.99 11.85
N ALA A 67 -4.69 12.52 13.08
CA ALA A 67 -4.23 13.22 14.28
C ALA A 67 -2.71 13.32 14.40
N ALA A 68 -1.95 12.50 13.66
CA ALA A 68 -0.50 12.49 13.66
C ALA A 68 0.13 13.56 12.75
N ARG A 69 -0.69 14.37 12.07
CA ARG A 69 -0.24 15.28 11.01
C ARG A 69 -1.08 16.54 10.95
N THR A 70 -0.46 17.63 10.50
CA THR A 70 -1.17 18.88 10.17
C THR A 70 -1.92 18.70 8.85
N PRO A 71 -3.14 19.26 8.72
CA PRO A 71 -3.90 19.24 7.46
C PRO A 71 -3.17 19.88 6.28
#